data_AF-A0A1G1ADU6-F1
#
_entry.id   AF-A0A1G1ADU6-F1
#
_cell.length_a   1.000
_cell.length_b   1.000
_cell.length_c   1.000
_cell.angle_alpha   90.00
_cell.angle_beta   90.00
_cell.angle_gamma   90.00
#
_symmetry.space_group_name_H-M   'P 1'
#
loop_
_entity.id
_entity.type
_entity.pdbx_description
1 polymer ?
#
loop_
_entity_poly.entity_id
_entity_poly.type
_entity_poly.pdbx_seq_one_letter_code
_entity_poly.pdbx_strand_id
1 'polypeptide(L)'
;MDNMWEAITKYYGIDWIAMILNALSIYLLGKRLKLGFFLGVVANLAWIAFAVLADSAATVIACSIFVVLNARGWWNWTRENGPNKAPEATR
;
A
#
# COMPACT_ATOMS: atom_id res chain seq x y z
N MET A 1 31.63 8.09 1.04
CA MET A 1 30.29 8.41 0.47
C MET A 1 29.84 7.34 -0.51
N ASP A 2 30.78 6.60 -1.10
CA ASP A 2 30.54 5.46 -2.00
C ASP A 2 29.59 4.40 -1.38
N ASN A 3 29.67 4.22 -0.06
CA ASN A 3 28.89 3.28 0.73
C ASN A 3 27.38 3.61 0.78
N MET A 4 27.01 4.89 0.65
CA MET A 4 25.62 5.34 0.75
C MET A 4 24.90 5.25 -0.58
N TRP A 5 25.59 5.60 -1.67
CA TRP A 5 25.06 5.46 -3.02
C TRP A 5 24.80 4.00 -3.38
N GLU A 6 25.68 3.08 -2.95
CA GLU A 6 25.41 1.65 -3.06
C GLU A 6 24.16 1.25 -2.29
N ALA A 7 23.99 1.68 -1.03
CA ALA A 7 22.81 1.34 -0.25
C ALA A 7 21.49 1.80 -0.91
N ILE A 8 21.50 2.99 -1.53
CA ILE A 8 20.34 3.60 -2.20
C ILE A 8 20.01 2.90 -3.53
N THR A 9 21.02 2.39 -4.24
CA THR A 9 20.86 1.79 -5.58
C THR A 9 20.89 0.27 -5.57
N LYS A 10 21.23 -0.35 -4.43
CA LYS A 10 21.39 -1.81 -4.24
C LYS A 10 20.21 -2.63 -4.75
N TYR A 11 19.00 -2.08 -4.62
CA TYR A 11 17.76 -2.75 -5.01
C TYR A 11 17.13 -2.10 -6.24
N TYR A 12 17.94 -1.50 -7.12
CA TYR A 12 17.50 -0.91 -8.38
C TYR A 12 16.45 0.22 -8.24
N GLY A 13 16.35 0.82 -7.05
CA GLY A 13 15.41 1.89 -6.74
C GLY A 13 13.97 1.43 -6.44
N ILE A 14 13.71 0.13 -6.38
CA ILE A 14 12.36 -0.41 -6.15
C ILE A 14 11.82 -0.07 -4.75
N ASP A 15 12.71 0.02 -3.77
CA ASP A 15 12.45 0.47 -2.41
C ASP A 15 11.94 1.92 -2.38
N TRP A 16 12.55 2.81 -3.15
CA TRP A 16 12.11 4.20 -3.27
C TRP A 16 10.73 4.31 -3.91
N ILE A 17 10.47 3.52 -4.97
CA ILE A 17 9.16 3.46 -5.60
C ILE A 17 8.12 2.93 -4.60
N ALA A 18 8.42 1.83 -3.91
CA ALA A 18 7.54 1.24 -2.91
C ALA A 18 7.23 2.23 -1.77
N MET A 19 8.22 2.99 -1.31
CA MET A 19 8.06 4.02 -0.28
C MET A 19 7.16 5.16 -0.76
N ILE A 20 7.39 5.72 -1.95
CA ILE A 20 6.58 6.82 -2.50
C ILE A 20 5.13 6.37 -2.71
N LEU A 21 4.91 5.19 -3.29
CA LEU A 21 3.57 4.64 -3.48
C LEU A 21 2.85 4.42 -2.15
N ASN A 22 3.58 3.95 -1.12
CA ASN A 22 3.01 3.74 0.19
C ASN A 22 2.63 5.07 0.87
N ALA A 23 3.49 6.09 0.76
CA ALA A 23 3.19 7.44 1.27
C ALA A 23 1.96 8.04 0.57
N LEU A 24 1.87 7.91 -0.76
CA LEU A 24 0.71 8.35 -1.54
C LEU A 24 -0.56 7.58 -1.16
N SER A 25 -0.46 6.27 -0.93
CA SER A 25 -1.56 5.45 -0.44
C SER A 25 -2.12 6.01 0.87
N ILE A 26 -1.25 6.23 1.86
CA ILE A 26 -1.63 6.77 3.18
C ILE A 26 -2.24 8.18 3.05
N TYR A 27 -1.66 9.04 2.23
CA TYR A 27 -2.18 10.38 1.98
C TYR A 27 -3.60 10.37 1.41
N LEU A 28 -3.86 9.50 0.43
CA LEU A 28 -5.18 9.37 -0.20
C LEU A 28 -6.21 8.73 0.74
N LEU A 29 -5.78 7.77 1.57
CA LEU A 29 -6.60 7.23 2.65
C LEU A 29 -7.02 8.32 3.64
N GLY A 30 -6.09 9.21 4.02
CA GLY A 30 -6.38 10.39 4.84
C GLY A 30 -7.39 11.35 4.20
N LYS A 31 -7.38 11.46 2.86
CA LYS A 31 -8.38 12.20 2.07
C LYS A 31 -9.70 11.45 1.85
N ARG A 32 -9.90 10.27 2.45
CA ARG A 32 -11.08 9.41 2.26
C ARG A 32 -11.31 9.03 0.79
N LEU A 33 -10.24 8.83 0.03
CA LEU A 33 -10.31 8.39 -1.36
C LEU A 33 -10.05 6.89 -1.45
N LYS A 34 -10.97 6.15 -2.08
CA LYS A 34 -10.83 4.70 -2.30
C LYS A 34 -9.51 4.33 -2.99
N LEU A 35 -9.01 5.23 -3.87
CA LEU A 35 -7.76 5.06 -4.61
C LEU A 35 -6.55 4.77 -3.69
N GLY A 36 -6.60 5.23 -2.44
CA GLY A 36 -5.56 4.94 -1.45
C GLY A 36 -5.38 3.45 -1.18
N PHE A 37 -6.45 2.64 -1.12
CA PHE A 37 -6.32 1.19 -0.95
C PHE A 37 -5.70 0.51 -2.17
N PHE A 38 -6.05 0.94 -3.39
CA PHE A 38 -5.45 0.40 -4.61
C PHE A 38 -3.95 0.68 -4.68
N LEU A 39 -3.55 1.93 -4.40
CA LEU A 39 -2.14 2.29 -4.29
C LEU A 39 -1.44 1.52 -3.17
N GLY A 40 -2.14 1.23 -2.07
CA GLY A 40 -1.62 0.42 -0.98
C GLY A 40 -1.31 -1.02 -1.41
N VAL A 41 -2.16 -1.62 -2.26
CA VAL A 41 -1.87 -2.94 -2.86
C VAL A 41 -0.62 -2.88 -3.73
N VAL A 42 -0.54 -1.93 -4.67
CA VAL A 42 0.61 -1.81 -5.58
C VAL A 42 1.90 -1.53 -4.80
N ALA A 43 1.85 -0.67 -3.78
CA ALA A 43 2.98 -0.38 -2.90
C ALA A 43 3.47 -1.63 -2.16
N ASN A 44 2.56 -2.43 -1.58
CA ASN A 44 2.95 -3.64 -0.86
C ASN A 44 3.46 -4.74 -1.79
N LEU A 45 2.99 -4.82 -3.04
CA LEU A 45 3.57 -5.72 -4.04
C LEU A 45 5.01 -5.30 -4.39
N ALA A 46 5.29 -4.00 -4.51
CA ALA A 46 6.65 -3.49 -4.70
C ALA A 46 7.54 -3.78 -3.47
N TRP A 47 7.01 -3.66 -2.24
CA TRP A 47 7.72 -4.04 -1.02
C TRP A 47 7.99 -5.55 -0.93
N ILE A 48 7.10 -6.40 -1.44
CA ILE A 48 7.35 -7.85 -1.52
C ILE A 48 8.49 -8.13 -2.50
N ALA A 49 8.50 -7.50 -3.68
CA ALA A 49 9.59 -7.63 -4.64
C ALA A 49 10.93 -7.19 -4.05
N PHE A 50 10.96 -6.05 -3.35
CA PHE A 50 12.11 -5.62 -2.55
C PHE A 50 12.52 -6.66 -1.50
N ALA A 51 11.57 -7.18 -0.74
CA ALA A 51 11.82 -8.11 0.36
C ALA A 51 12.43 -9.42 -0.12
N VAL A 52 12.06 -9.91 -1.30
CA VAL A 52 12.68 -11.07 -1.94
C VAL A 52 14.13 -10.78 -2.31
N LEU A 53 14.43 -9.60 -2.86
CA LEU A 53 15.81 -9.19 -3.16
C LEU A 53 16.65 -9.00 -1.89
N ALA A 54 16.03 -8.59 -0.79
CA ALA A 54 16.65 -8.38 0.51
C ALA A 54 16.68 -9.65 1.39
N ASP A 55 16.21 -10.79 0.88
CA ASP A 55 16.10 -12.07 1.58
C ASP A 55 15.37 -11.98 2.94
N SER A 56 14.32 -11.14 3.01
CA SER A 56 13.53 -10.89 4.23
C SER A 56 12.18 -11.58 4.18
N ALA A 57 12.14 -12.82 4.67
CA ALA A 57 10.88 -13.59 4.79
C ALA A 57 9.83 -12.87 5.67
N ALA A 58 10.26 -12.17 6.73
CA ALA A 58 9.37 -11.42 7.60
C ALA A 58 8.65 -10.29 6.86
N THR A 59 9.38 -9.54 6.02
CA THR A 59 8.79 -8.45 5.22
C THR A 59 7.85 -8.99 4.15
N VAL A 60 8.18 -10.11 3.50
CA VAL A 60 7.28 -10.76 2.53
C VAL A 60 5.94 -11.11 3.18
N ILE A 61 5.96 -11.75 4.35
CA ILE A 61 4.74 -12.14 5.07
C ILE A 61 3.94 -10.91 5.49
N ALA A 62 4.58 -9.91 6.09
CA ALA A 62 3.91 -8.69 6.55
C ALA A 62 3.25 -7.93 5.39
N CYS A 63 3.96 -7.72 4.29
CA CYS A 63 3.41 -7.03 3.12
C CYS A 63 2.30 -7.85 2.43
N SER A 64 2.38 -9.18 2.45
CA SER A 64 1.30 -10.03 1.95
C SER A 64 0.01 -9.85 2.75
N ILE A 65 0.11 -9.75 4.08
CA ILE A 65 -1.03 -9.42 4.94
C ILE A 65 -1.59 -8.04 4.59
N PHE A 66 -0.74 -7.03 4.39
CA PHE A 66 -1.18 -5.68 4.02
C PHE A 66 -1.83 -5.62 2.64
N VAL A 67 -1.38 -6.43 1.65
CA VAL A 67 -2.08 -6.57 0.37
C VAL A 67 -3.53 -7.02 0.61
N VAL A 68 -3.73 -8.06 1.42
CA VAL A 68 -5.07 -8.58 1.74
C VAL A 68 -5.91 -7.54 2.47
N LEU A 69 -5.34 -6.83 3.45
CA LEU A 69 -6.04 -5.79 4.20
C LEU A 69 -6.45 -4.61 3.30
N ASN A 70 -5.58 -4.17 2.41
CA ASN A 70 -5.90 -3.11 1.45
C ASN A 70 -6.98 -3.55 0.45
N ALA A 71 -6.89 -4.77 -0.08
CA ALA A 71 -7.93 -5.32 -0.95
C ALA A 71 -9.29 -5.42 -0.24
N ARG A 72 -9.30 -5.90 1.01
CA ARG A 72 -10.50 -5.93 1.85
C ARG A 72 -11.05 -4.53 2.13
N GLY A 73 -10.18 -3.57 2.42
CA GLY A 73 -10.54 -2.16 2.61
C GLY A 73 -11.23 -1.58 1.38
N TRP A 74 -10.71 -1.86 0.19
CA TRP A 74 -11.32 -1.44 -1.08
C TRP A 74 -12.73 -2.02 -1.28
N TRP A 75 -12.92 -3.32 -1.04
CA TRP A 75 -14.23 -3.95 -1.18
C TRP A 75 -15.25 -3.41 -0.17
N ASN A 76 -14.86 -3.26 1.10
CA ASN A 76 -15.74 -2.73 2.13
C ASN A 76 -16.11 -1.26 1.87
N TRP A 77 -15.16 -0.45 1.40
CA TRP A 77 -15.41 0.96 1.05
C TRP A 77 -16.45 1.10 -0.07
N THR A 78 -16.44 0.18 -1.03
CA THR A 78 -17.40 0.16 -2.14
C THR A 78 -18.81 -0.22 -1.67
N ARG A 79 -18.91 -1.09 -0.66
CA ARG A 79 -20.19 -1.44 -0.01
C ARG A 79 -20.76 -0.30 0.81
N GLU A 80 -19.93 0.38 1.60
CA GLU A 80 -20.39 1.54 2.35
C GLU A 80 -20.81 2.65 1.39
N ASN A 81 -19.97 3.08 0.45
CA ASN A 81 -20.27 4.24 -0.41
C ASN A 81 -21.02 3.90 -1.71
N GLY A 82 -21.65 2.72 -1.79
CA GLY A 82 -22.46 2.32 -2.94
C GLY A 82 -23.78 3.08 -3.03
N PRO A 83 -24.43 3.15 -4.21
CA PRO A 83 -25.66 3.91 -4.45
C PRO A 83 -26.88 3.47 -3.62
N ASN A 84 -26.75 2.41 -2.82
CA ASN A 84 -27.84 1.82 -2.02
C ASN A 84 -27.77 2.20 -0.54
N LYS A 85 -27.15 3.35 -0.18
CA LYS A 85 -27.34 3.93 1.15
C LYS A 85 -28.74 4.52 1.21
N ALA A 86 -29.65 3.86 1.91
CA ALA A 86 -30.86 4.51 2.41
C ALA A 86 -30.43 5.74 3.21
N PRO A 87 -31.10 6.91 3.04
CA PRO A 87 -30.75 8.12 3.78
C PRO A 87 -30.81 7.79 5.27
N GLU A 88 -29.69 8.03 5.94
CA GLU A 88 -29.54 7.86 7.38
C GLU A 88 -30.56 8.78 8.04
N ALA A 89 -31.62 8.18 8.62
CA ALA A 89 -32.68 8.92 9.27
C ALA A 89 -32.04 9.74 10.40
N THR A 90 -32.08 11.06 10.23
CA THR A 90 -31.71 12.08 11.20
C THR A 90 -32.21 11.68 12.59
N ARG A 91 -31.27 11.43 13.51
CA ARG A 91 -31.51 11.39 14.96
C ARG A 91 -31.15 12.73 15.57
#